data_AF-A0A6M4INY0-F1
#
_entry.id   AF-A0A6M4INY0-F1
#
_cell.length_a   1.000
_cell.length_b   1.000
_cell.length_c   1.000
_cell.angle_alpha   90.00
_cell.angle_beta   90.00
_cell.angle_gamma   90.00
#
_symmetry.space_group_name_H-M   'P 1'
#
loop_
_entity.id
_entity.type
_entity.pdbx_description
1 polymer ?
#
loop_
_entity_poly.entity_id
_entity_poly.type
_entity_poly.pdbx_seq_one_letter_code
_entity_poly.pdbx_strand_id
1 'polypeptide(L)'
;MIALPRGGANSADKYSPDRLTGRQKVAIVCMAIGTEHAAKVTAGLHPEEAEIVALEMAQLDRVPPSVVDMVLAEWLELTLGVDSMSTGGVEFAKDVLEAAFGAAKAQQILKRIQGQLADSDRFGRLRRADPQQLGNTLRGEHPQTIALILAHLDPSHVAAILRELDPALGGDVMFRIAKMEKVSPEMISLVERAIGNEADLAFSQGMSSVGGPAAVAAVLNLVSTSLEKEVLDLVAEKDAHLSDQIKNLMFVFEDLSSLDDKSLQRLLREVDVKQLALALKAASPELKTKIMQTMSQRAVAGLKEEMEFLGPVKMRDVEAAQTDIVSKVRALEETGEIVLSAGTDDVII
;
A
#
# COMPACT_ATOMS: atom_id res chain seq x y z
N MET A 1 -36.42 -7.59 -70.40
CA MET A 1 -35.10 -7.81 -69.78
C MET A 1 -34.87 -6.64 -68.82
N ILE A 2 -35.31 -6.76 -67.57
CA ILE A 2 -35.09 -5.75 -66.53
C ILE A 2 -34.51 -6.50 -65.34
N ALA A 3 -33.24 -6.23 -65.07
CA ALA A 3 -32.47 -6.86 -64.01
C ALA A 3 -32.97 -6.38 -62.65
N LEU A 4 -33.37 -7.32 -61.79
CA LEU A 4 -33.54 -7.09 -60.36
C LEU A 4 -32.16 -7.08 -59.69
N PRO A 5 -31.85 -6.10 -58.83
CA PRO A 5 -30.56 -6.05 -58.15
C PRO A 5 -30.51 -7.17 -57.11
N ARG A 6 -29.44 -7.98 -57.18
CA ARG A 6 -29.12 -8.98 -56.16
C ARG A 6 -28.75 -8.25 -54.86
N GLY A 7 -29.69 -8.20 -53.93
CA GLY A 7 -29.48 -7.69 -52.57
C GLY A 7 -28.60 -8.64 -51.77
N GLY A 8 -27.31 -8.32 -51.70
CA GLY A 8 -26.37 -8.87 -50.72
C GLY A 8 -25.86 -7.75 -49.83
N ALA A 9 -26.73 -7.14 -49.03
CA ALA A 9 -26.28 -6.33 -47.91
C ALA A 9 -25.71 -7.29 -46.87
N ASN A 10 -24.40 -7.23 -46.68
CA ASN A 10 -23.62 -8.13 -45.84
C ASN A 10 -24.20 -8.14 -44.42
N SER A 11 -24.63 -9.30 -43.91
CA SER A 11 -25.19 -9.43 -42.55
C SER A 11 -24.29 -8.86 -41.44
N ALA A 12 -22.99 -8.73 -41.70
CA ALA A 12 -22.01 -8.09 -40.83
C ALA A 12 -22.20 -6.57 -40.64
N ASP A 13 -22.78 -5.85 -41.61
CA ASP A 13 -22.95 -4.39 -41.57
C ASP A 13 -24.16 -3.93 -40.70
N LYS A 14 -25.07 -4.87 -40.41
CA LYS A 14 -26.25 -4.64 -39.54
C LYS A 14 -25.88 -4.59 -38.05
N TYR A 15 -24.76 -5.18 -37.69
CA TYR A 15 -24.35 -5.42 -36.29
C TYR A 15 -23.04 -4.72 -35.90
N SER A 16 -22.67 -3.64 -36.61
CA SER A 16 -21.50 -2.84 -36.26
C SER A 16 -21.64 -2.22 -34.85
N PRO A 17 -20.56 -2.16 -34.05
CA PRO A 17 -20.60 -1.74 -32.65
C PRO A 17 -21.26 -0.37 -32.43
N ASP A 18 -21.05 0.56 -33.36
CA ASP A 18 -21.55 1.94 -33.29
C ASP A 18 -23.05 2.08 -33.64
N ARG A 19 -23.71 0.99 -34.06
CA ARG A 19 -25.11 0.95 -34.48
C ARG A 19 -26.03 0.17 -33.54
N LEU A 20 -25.48 -0.59 -32.59
CA LEU A 20 -26.27 -1.38 -31.65
C LEU A 20 -26.78 -0.50 -30.51
N THR A 21 -28.10 -0.45 -30.36
CA THR A 21 -28.73 0.24 -29.22
C THR A 21 -28.59 -0.61 -27.95
N GLY A 22 -28.63 0.04 -26.77
CA GLY A 22 -28.55 -0.69 -25.49
C GLY A 22 -29.61 -1.79 -25.34
N ARG A 23 -30.81 -1.57 -25.87
CA ARG A 23 -31.91 -2.56 -25.89
C ARG A 23 -31.57 -3.79 -26.72
N GLN A 24 -30.95 -3.59 -27.88
CA GLN A 24 -30.47 -4.68 -28.73
C GLN A 24 -29.31 -5.44 -28.09
N LYS A 25 -28.39 -4.74 -27.40
CA LYS A 25 -27.30 -5.38 -26.66
C LYS A 25 -27.83 -6.26 -25.53
N VAL A 26 -28.81 -5.78 -24.75
CA VAL A 26 -29.47 -6.58 -23.69
C VAL A 26 -30.15 -7.82 -24.27
N ALA A 27 -30.87 -7.68 -25.39
CA ALA A 27 -31.47 -8.82 -26.08
C ALA A 27 -30.44 -9.86 -26.53
N ILE A 28 -29.29 -9.42 -27.07
CA ILE A 28 -28.18 -10.30 -27.46
C ILE A 28 -27.59 -11.05 -26.24
N VAL A 29 -27.39 -10.37 -25.10
CA VAL A 29 -26.92 -11.00 -23.86
C VAL A 29 -27.92 -12.06 -23.37
N CYS A 30 -29.21 -11.73 -23.32
CA CYS A 30 -30.27 -12.66 -22.94
C CYS A 30 -30.31 -13.91 -23.86
N MET A 31 -30.12 -13.73 -25.17
CA MET A 31 -30.05 -14.86 -26.10
C MET A 31 -28.79 -15.72 -25.87
N ALA A 32 -27.66 -15.12 -25.49
CA ALA A 32 -26.38 -15.81 -25.28
C ALA A 32 -26.33 -16.64 -23.98
N ILE A 33 -26.91 -16.13 -22.89
CA ILE A 33 -26.94 -16.83 -21.58
C ILE A 33 -27.98 -17.95 -21.50
N GLY A 34 -28.82 -18.07 -22.52
CA GLY A 34 -29.85 -19.10 -22.64
C GLY A 34 -31.14 -18.78 -21.88
N THR A 35 -32.20 -19.50 -22.25
CA THR A 35 -33.59 -19.22 -21.84
C THR A 35 -33.81 -19.21 -20.33
N GLU A 36 -33.16 -20.12 -19.59
CA GLU A 36 -33.32 -20.22 -18.14
C GLU A 36 -32.75 -19.00 -17.39
N HIS A 37 -31.57 -18.52 -17.80
CA HIS A 37 -30.93 -17.36 -17.17
C HIS A 37 -31.54 -16.06 -17.65
N ALA A 38 -31.90 -15.97 -18.94
CA ALA A 38 -32.63 -14.83 -19.49
C ALA A 38 -33.96 -14.60 -18.76
N ALA A 39 -34.71 -15.67 -18.43
CA ALA A 39 -35.96 -15.55 -17.68
C ALA A 39 -35.76 -14.90 -16.30
N LYS A 40 -34.65 -15.19 -15.61
CA LYS A 40 -34.32 -14.57 -14.31
C LYS A 40 -33.98 -13.09 -14.47
N VAL A 41 -33.23 -12.74 -15.52
CA VAL A 41 -32.89 -11.34 -15.84
C VAL A 41 -34.15 -10.55 -16.19
N THR A 42 -34.99 -11.07 -17.09
CA THR A 42 -36.23 -10.41 -17.52
C THR A 42 -37.25 -10.29 -16.38
N ALA A 43 -37.28 -11.23 -15.43
CA ALA A 43 -38.14 -11.15 -14.25
C ALA A 43 -37.77 -10.00 -13.29
N GLY A 44 -36.54 -9.48 -13.36
CA GLY A 44 -36.09 -8.32 -12.59
C GLY A 44 -36.39 -6.97 -13.24
N LEU A 45 -36.86 -6.96 -14.50
CA LEU A 45 -37.17 -5.73 -15.25
C LEU A 45 -38.62 -5.29 -15.01
N HIS A 46 -38.90 -4.00 -15.24
CA HIS A 46 -40.30 -3.57 -15.28
C HIS A 46 -41.02 -4.17 -16.50
N PRO A 47 -42.35 -4.40 -16.42
CA PRO A 47 -43.11 -5.05 -17.50
C PRO A 47 -42.94 -4.39 -18.87
N GLU A 48 -42.88 -3.05 -18.91
CA GLU A 48 -42.66 -2.27 -20.14
C GLU A 48 -41.26 -2.50 -20.73
N GLU A 49 -40.24 -2.66 -19.89
CA GLU A 49 -38.86 -2.92 -20.31
C GLU A 49 -38.69 -4.37 -20.78
N ALA A 50 -39.33 -5.31 -20.08
CA ALA A 50 -39.36 -6.72 -20.46
C ALA A 50 -40.01 -6.92 -21.84
N GLU A 51 -41.10 -6.19 -22.14
CA GLU A 51 -41.76 -6.20 -23.44
C GLU A 51 -40.84 -5.66 -24.55
N ILE A 52 -40.14 -4.55 -24.27
CA ILE A 52 -39.18 -3.96 -25.20
C ILE A 52 -38.02 -4.94 -25.50
N VAL A 53 -37.45 -5.58 -24.47
CA VAL A 53 -36.34 -6.54 -24.66
C VAL A 53 -36.83 -7.78 -25.40
N ALA A 54 -38.02 -8.30 -25.08
CA ALA A 54 -38.61 -9.44 -25.78
C ALA A 54 -38.89 -9.15 -27.26
N LEU A 55 -39.34 -7.92 -27.58
CA LEU A 55 -39.53 -7.48 -28.95
C LEU A 55 -38.21 -7.44 -29.73
N GLU A 56 -37.14 -6.92 -29.13
CA GLU A 56 -35.81 -6.93 -29.75
C GLU A 56 -35.29 -8.37 -29.94
N MET A 57 -35.46 -9.25 -28.96
CA MET A 57 -35.09 -10.68 -29.09
C MET A 57 -35.85 -11.35 -30.25
N ALA A 58 -37.11 -11.00 -30.48
CA ALA A 58 -37.92 -11.52 -31.59
C ALA A 58 -37.52 -10.94 -32.96
N GLN A 59 -36.96 -9.73 -33.00
CA GLN A 59 -36.51 -9.07 -34.25
C GLN A 59 -35.06 -9.40 -34.61
N LEU A 60 -34.29 -9.95 -33.66
CA LEU A 60 -32.94 -10.43 -33.88
C LEU A 60 -32.97 -11.82 -34.53
N ASP A 61 -32.50 -11.89 -35.77
CA ASP A 61 -32.30 -13.15 -36.48
C ASP A 61 -30.99 -13.85 -36.01
N ARG A 62 -30.08 -14.14 -36.95
CA ARG A 62 -28.80 -14.78 -36.65
C ARG A 62 -27.73 -13.72 -36.38
N VAL A 63 -27.44 -13.51 -35.09
CA VAL A 63 -26.35 -12.63 -34.66
C VAL A 63 -25.00 -13.33 -34.90
N PRO A 64 -24.03 -12.69 -35.57
CA PRO A 64 -22.69 -13.27 -35.77
C PRO A 64 -21.97 -13.52 -34.42
N PRO A 65 -21.23 -14.63 -34.25
CA PRO A 65 -20.52 -14.93 -33.00
C PRO A 65 -19.59 -13.79 -32.54
N SER A 66 -18.90 -13.13 -33.48
CA SER A 66 -18.01 -12.00 -33.19
C SER A 66 -18.73 -10.80 -32.57
N VAL A 67 -20.03 -10.63 -32.86
CA VAL A 67 -20.85 -9.57 -32.27
C VAL A 67 -21.31 -9.97 -30.88
N VAL A 68 -21.67 -11.24 -30.69
CA VAL A 68 -22.01 -11.78 -29.37
C VAL A 68 -20.83 -11.64 -28.42
N ASP A 69 -19.63 -12.04 -28.84
CA ASP A 69 -18.41 -11.94 -28.04
C ASP A 69 -18.09 -10.49 -27.66
N MET A 70 -18.27 -9.54 -28.59
CA MET A 70 -18.07 -8.11 -28.35
C MET A 70 -19.07 -7.53 -27.35
N VAL A 71 -20.36 -7.85 -27.51
CA VAL A 71 -21.41 -7.39 -26.59
C VAL A 71 -21.23 -8.01 -25.19
N LEU A 72 -20.81 -9.26 -25.11
CA LEU A 72 -20.50 -9.91 -23.82
C LEU A 72 -19.26 -9.30 -23.16
N ALA A 73 -18.22 -8.94 -23.93
CA ALA A 73 -17.04 -8.27 -23.39
C ALA A 73 -17.38 -6.87 -22.85
N GLU A 74 -18.17 -6.09 -23.59
CA GLU A 74 -18.67 -4.78 -23.14
C GLU A 74 -19.56 -4.91 -21.89
N TRP A 75 -20.45 -5.90 -21.84
CA TRP A 75 -21.27 -6.17 -20.66
C TRP A 75 -20.40 -6.54 -19.45
N LEU A 76 -19.37 -7.39 -19.65
CA LEU A 76 -18.41 -7.77 -18.62
C LEU A 76 -17.66 -6.55 -18.10
N GLU A 77 -17.16 -5.68 -18.99
CA GLU A 77 -16.48 -4.43 -18.62
C GLU A 77 -17.40 -3.48 -17.83
N LEU A 78 -18.68 -3.38 -18.20
CA LEU A 78 -19.65 -2.57 -17.46
C LEU A 78 -19.96 -3.16 -16.08
N THR A 79 -20.10 -4.48 -15.95
CA THR A 79 -20.26 -5.13 -14.64
C THR A 79 -19.00 -5.02 -13.77
N LEU A 80 -17.81 -5.17 -14.35
CA LEU A 80 -16.54 -5.05 -13.64
C LEU A 80 -16.20 -3.59 -13.28
N GLY A 81 -16.68 -2.62 -14.09
CA GLY A 81 -16.53 -1.19 -13.84
C GLY A 81 -17.40 -0.68 -12.69
N VAL A 82 -18.51 -1.38 -12.37
CA VAL A 82 -19.38 -1.07 -11.23
C VAL A 82 -18.89 -1.74 -9.94
N ASP A 83 -18.23 -2.89 -10.03
CA ASP A 83 -17.66 -3.64 -8.88
C ASP A 83 -16.16 -3.39 -8.64
N SER A 84 -15.63 -2.23 -9.06
CA SER A 84 -14.24 -1.81 -8.75
C SER A 84 -13.99 -1.53 -7.26
N MET A 85 -14.91 -1.89 -6.38
CA MET A 85 -14.66 -2.06 -4.95
C MET A 85 -15.05 -3.48 -4.52
N SER A 86 -14.08 -4.39 -4.59
CA SER A 86 -14.07 -5.70 -3.89
C SER A 86 -15.03 -6.78 -4.44
N THR A 87 -14.57 -7.61 -5.40
CA THR A 87 -14.53 -9.10 -5.26
C THR A 87 -14.02 -9.80 -6.52
N GLY A 88 -12.78 -9.51 -6.91
CA GLY A 88 -12.00 -10.40 -7.78
C GLY A 88 -11.01 -11.18 -6.92
N GLY A 89 -11.12 -12.51 -6.85
CA GLY A 89 -10.22 -13.32 -6.02
C GLY A 89 -10.57 -14.81 -5.96
N VAL A 90 -9.70 -15.58 -5.29
CA VAL A 90 -9.85 -17.02 -5.06
C VAL A 90 -11.19 -17.37 -4.40
N GLU A 91 -11.77 -16.43 -3.66
CA GLU A 91 -13.04 -16.56 -2.95
C GLU A 91 -14.25 -16.50 -3.89
N PHE A 92 -14.27 -15.57 -4.86
CA PHE A 92 -15.29 -15.54 -5.92
C PHE A 92 -15.19 -16.79 -6.82
N ALA A 93 -13.97 -17.18 -7.19
CA ALA A 93 -13.75 -18.43 -7.94
C ALA A 93 -14.21 -19.65 -7.15
N LYS A 94 -14.08 -19.62 -5.82
CA LYS A 94 -14.57 -20.68 -4.94
C LYS A 94 -16.09 -20.75 -4.95
N ASP A 95 -16.78 -19.64 -4.77
CA ASP A 95 -18.24 -19.60 -4.73
C ASP A 95 -18.85 -20.06 -6.07
N VAL A 96 -18.24 -19.66 -7.19
CA VAL A 96 -18.64 -20.10 -8.54
C VAL A 96 -18.40 -21.60 -8.74
N LEU A 97 -17.25 -22.13 -8.33
CA LEU A 97 -16.93 -23.55 -8.48
C LEU A 97 -17.76 -24.43 -7.53
N GLU A 98 -18.05 -23.97 -6.31
CA GLU A 98 -18.92 -24.64 -5.34
C GLU A 98 -20.35 -24.73 -5.85
N ALA A 99 -20.87 -23.64 -6.43
CA ALA A 99 -22.19 -23.62 -7.04
C ALA A 99 -22.31 -24.52 -8.28
N ALA A 100 -21.27 -24.60 -9.11
CA ALA A 100 -21.29 -25.35 -10.37
C ALA A 100 -20.99 -26.86 -10.21
N PHE A 101 -20.13 -27.24 -9.26
CA PHE A 101 -19.60 -28.61 -9.17
C PHE A 101 -19.73 -29.26 -7.78
N GLY A 102 -20.24 -28.52 -6.78
CA GLY A 102 -20.32 -28.95 -5.39
C GLY A 102 -19.00 -28.81 -4.63
N ALA A 103 -19.10 -28.64 -3.30
CA ALA A 103 -17.98 -28.28 -2.42
C ALA A 103 -16.73 -29.16 -2.57
N ALA A 104 -16.88 -30.49 -2.67
CA ALA A 104 -15.75 -31.42 -2.75
C ALA A 104 -14.95 -31.27 -4.05
N LYS A 105 -15.63 -31.12 -5.20
CA LYS A 105 -14.98 -30.94 -6.51
C LYS A 105 -14.41 -29.54 -6.67
N ALA A 106 -15.12 -28.54 -6.16
CA ALA A 106 -14.65 -27.16 -6.13
C ALA A 106 -13.33 -27.03 -5.38
N GLN A 107 -13.23 -27.61 -4.17
CA GLN A 107 -11.99 -27.62 -3.39
C GLN A 107 -10.83 -28.30 -4.14
N GLN A 108 -11.08 -29.41 -4.84
CA GLN A 108 -10.05 -30.09 -5.62
C GLN A 108 -9.55 -29.24 -6.80
N ILE A 109 -10.46 -28.56 -7.50
CA ILE A 109 -10.15 -27.68 -8.63
C ILE A 109 -9.42 -26.43 -8.14
N LEU A 110 -9.88 -25.82 -7.05
CA LEU A 110 -9.23 -24.67 -6.41
C LEU A 110 -7.83 -25.01 -5.93
N LYS A 111 -7.62 -26.18 -5.30
CA LYS A 111 -6.30 -26.62 -4.87
C LYS A 111 -5.33 -26.78 -6.04
N ARG A 112 -5.82 -27.23 -7.21
CA ARG A 112 -5.02 -27.30 -8.44
C ARG A 112 -4.70 -25.91 -9.00
N ILE A 113 -5.68 -25.01 -9.03
CA ILE A 113 -5.52 -23.63 -9.51
C ILE A 113 -4.58 -22.82 -8.58
N GLN A 114 -4.73 -22.97 -7.27
CA GLN A 114 -3.84 -22.36 -6.27
C GLN A 114 -2.41 -22.89 -6.41
N GLY A 115 -2.23 -24.18 -6.70
CA GLY A 115 -0.91 -24.75 -7.02
C GLY A 115 -0.28 -24.10 -8.25
N GLN A 116 -1.07 -23.88 -9.30
CA GLN A 116 -0.62 -23.25 -10.55
C GLN A 116 -0.38 -21.73 -10.41
N LEU A 117 -1.16 -21.01 -9.60
CA LEU A 117 -0.88 -19.60 -9.28
C LEU A 117 0.35 -19.47 -8.39
N ALA A 118 0.56 -20.40 -7.45
CA ALA A 118 1.76 -20.47 -6.65
C ALA A 118 3.01 -20.85 -7.45
N ASP A 119 2.88 -21.49 -8.63
CA ASP A 119 3.97 -21.66 -9.61
C ASP A 119 4.38 -20.33 -10.27
N SER A 120 3.44 -19.40 -10.47
CA SER A 120 3.71 -18.10 -11.11
C SER A 120 4.25 -16.99 -10.19
N ASP A 121 4.05 -17.09 -8.86
CA ASP A 121 4.49 -16.08 -7.87
C ASP A 121 5.81 -16.45 -7.14
N ARG A 122 6.51 -17.51 -7.56
CA ARG A 122 7.71 -18.02 -6.86
C ARG A 122 8.88 -17.05 -6.83
N PHE A 123 9.12 -16.35 -7.95
CA PHE A 123 10.06 -15.23 -8.00
C PHE A 123 9.45 -13.91 -7.55
N GLY A 124 8.14 -13.83 -7.32
CA GLY A 124 7.47 -12.61 -6.88
C GLY A 124 7.92 -12.17 -5.48
N ARG A 125 8.39 -13.09 -4.63
CA ARG A 125 9.05 -12.76 -3.35
C ARG A 125 10.43 -12.12 -3.58
N LEU A 126 11.24 -12.69 -4.47
CA LEU A 126 12.57 -12.16 -4.82
C LEU A 126 12.47 -10.80 -5.53
N ARG A 127 11.42 -10.57 -6.33
CA ARG A 127 11.13 -9.27 -6.95
C ARG A 127 10.75 -8.18 -5.96
N ARG A 128 10.20 -8.56 -4.80
CA ARG A 128 9.78 -7.65 -3.71
C ARG A 128 10.79 -7.56 -2.57
N ALA A 129 11.82 -8.40 -2.59
CA ALA A 129 12.87 -8.41 -1.57
C ALA A 129 13.66 -7.10 -1.61
N ASP A 130 14.22 -6.70 -0.46
CA ASP A 130 15.11 -5.56 -0.42
C ASP A 130 16.44 -5.90 -1.15
N PRO A 131 16.93 -5.06 -2.09
CA PRO A 131 18.15 -5.33 -2.85
C PRO A 131 19.40 -5.51 -1.99
N GLN A 132 19.49 -4.82 -0.85
CA GLN A 132 20.63 -4.89 0.05
C GLN A 132 20.64 -6.22 0.80
N GLN A 133 19.47 -6.65 1.29
CA GLN A 133 19.33 -7.98 1.91
C GLN A 133 19.61 -9.10 0.92
N LEU A 134 19.05 -9.01 -0.29
CA LEU A 134 19.26 -10.02 -1.31
C LEU A 134 20.73 -10.08 -1.75
N GLY A 135 21.40 -8.93 -1.92
CA GLY A 135 22.83 -8.85 -2.19
C GLY A 135 23.67 -9.51 -1.09
N ASN A 136 23.36 -9.27 0.19
CA ASN A 136 24.06 -9.87 1.33
C ASN A 136 23.95 -11.40 1.32
N THR A 137 22.74 -11.94 1.11
CA THR A 137 22.50 -13.39 1.05
C THR A 137 23.25 -14.05 -0.12
N LEU A 138 23.31 -13.35 -1.26
CA LEU A 138 23.94 -13.89 -2.47
C LEU A 138 25.48 -13.86 -2.44
N ARG A 139 26.14 -13.16 -1.51
CA ARG A 139 27.63 -13.09 -1.47
C ARG A 139 28.32 -14.43 -1.25
N GLY A 140 27.66 -15.39 -0.58
CA GLY A 140 28.19 -16.74 -0.34
C GLY A 140 27.89 -17.74 -1.45
N GLU A 141 27.06 -17.36 -2.43
CA GLU A 141 26.56 -18.26 -3.45
C GLU A 141 27.49 -18.37 -4.66
N HIS A 142 27.39 -19.50 -5.37
CA HIS A 142 28.16 -19.70 -6.58
C HIS A 142 27.71 -18.71 -7.69
N PRO A 143 28.61 -18.09 -8.47
CA PRO A 143 28.25 -17.07 -9.48
C PRO A 143 27.18 -17.50 -10.49
N GLN A 144 27.12 -18.81 -10.80
CA GLN A 144 26.09 -19.38 -11.66
C GLN A 144 24.68 -19.36 -11.03
N THR A 145 24.59 -19.58 -9.72
CA THR A 145 23.34 -19.54 -8.96
C THR A 145 22.81 -18.11 -8.91
N ILE A 146 23.70 -17.16 -8.61
CA ILE A 146 23.38 -15.71 -8.60
C ILE A 146 22.90 -15.28 -9.99
N ALA A 147 23.61 -15.68 -11.05
CA ALA A 147 23.21 -15.38 -12.43
C ALA A 147 21.81 -15.89 -12.77
N LEU A 148 21.48 -17.11 -12.31
CA LEU A 148 20.15 -17.67 -12.53
C LEU A 148 19.05 -16.90 -11.82
N ILE A 149 19.29 -16.47 -10.58
CA ILE A 149 18.33 -15.68 -9.79
C ILE A 149 18.10 -14.32 -10.44
N LEU A 150 19.18 -13.60 -10.73
CA LEU A 150 19.11 -12.25 -11.29
C LEU A 150 18.49 -12.23 -12.70
N ALA A 151 18.66 -13.29 -13.50
CA ALA A 151 18.02 -13.41 -14.81
C ALA A 151 16.47 -13.42 -14.77
N HIS A 152 15.87 -13.63 -13.59
CA HIS A 152 14.40 -13.67 -13.39
C HIS A 152 13.83 -12.41 -12.70
N LEU A 153 14.69 -11.43 -12.39
CA LEU A 153 14.33 -10.16 -11.75
C LEU A 153 14.26 -9.00 -12.74
N ASP A 154 13.59 -7.93 -12.35
CA ASP A 154 13.50 -6.71 -13.16
C ASP A 154 14.88 -6.01 -13.25
N PRO A 155 15.25 -5.43 -14.40
CA PRO A 155 16.58 -4.83 -14.61
C PRO A 155 16.97 -3.77 -13.58
N SER A 156 16.00 -2.98 -13.10
CA SER A 156 16.21 -1.97 -12.05
C SER A 156 16.59 -2.60 -10.72
N HIS A 157 15.98 -3.74 -10.38
CA HIS A 157 16.25 -4.49 -9.17
C HIS A 157 17.62 -5.17 -9.25
N VAL A 158 17.94 -5.78 -10.40
CA VAL A 158 19.27 -6.36 -10.67
C VAL A 158 20.38 -5.31 -10.52
N ALA A 159 20.17 -4.10 -11.05
CA ALA A 159 21.14 -3.02 -10.93
C ALA A 159 21.36 -2.57 -9.47
N ALA A 160 20.32 -2.61 -8.64
CA ALA A 160 20.44 -2.32 -7.21
C ALA A 160 21.23 -3.42 -6.47
N ILE A 161 20.94 -4.70 -6.74
CA ILE A 161 21.65 -5.83 -6.13
C ILE A 161 23.13 -5.87 -6.53
N LEU A 162 23.45 -5.56 -7.79
CA LEU A 162 24.83 -5.52 -8.28
C LEU A 162 25.70 -4.47 -7.56
N ARG A 163 25.11 -3.40 -7.01
CA ARG A 163 25.85 -2.40 -6.21
C ARG A 163 26.28 -2.94 -4.86
N GLU A 164 25.64 -3.99 -4.38
CA GLU A 164 25.84 -4.60 -3.07
C GLU A 164 26.78 -5.82 -3.12
N LEU A 165 27.16 -6.25 -4.33
CA LEU A 165 28.10 -7.33 -4.63
C LEU A 165 29.50 -6.77 -4.91
N ASP A 166 30.51 -7.60 -4.68
CA ASP A 166 31.89 -7.28 -5.09
C ASP A 166 31.97 -7.06 -6.61
N PRO A 167 32.65 -6.02 -7.12
CA PRO A 167 32.75 -5.74 -8.55
C PRO A 167 33.27 -6.91 -9.41
N ALA A 168 34.18 -7.73 -8.88
CA ALA A 168 34.70 -8.90 -9.58
C ALA A 168 33.64 -10.02 -9.68
N LEU A 169 32.89 -10.23 -8.60
CA LEU A 169 31.77 -11.17 -8.57
C LEU A 169 30.64 -10.71 -9.49
N GLY A 170 30.25 -9.43 -9.41
CA GLY A 170 29.22 -8.84 -10.27
C GLY A 170 29.58 -8.94 -11.76
N GLY A 171 30.85 -8.77 -12.10
CA GLY A 171 31.36 -8.97 -13.47
C GLY A 171 31.19 -10.40 -13.98
N ASP A 172 31.56 -11.41 -13.17
CA ASP A 172 31.41 -12.84 -13.54
C ASP A 172 29.93 -13.23 -13.66
N VAL A 173 29.08 -12.76 -12.73
CA VAL A 173 27.63 -12.98 -12.75
C VAL A 173 27.00 -12.41 -14.03
N MET A 174 27.32 -11.16 -14.40
CA MET A 174 26.80 -10.54 -15.62
C MET A 174 27.29 -11.24 -16.89
N PHE A 175 28.53 -11.71 -16.91
CA PHE A 175 29.06 -12.50 -18.02
C PHE A 175 28.31 -13.81 -18.21
N ARG A 176 27.92 -14.47 -17.11
CA ARG A 176 27.13 -15.71 -17.13
C ARG A 176 25.70 -15.45 -17.60
N ILE A 177 25.04 -14.41 -17.11
CA ILE A 177 23.71 -13.99 -17.61
C ILE A 177 23.75 -13.76 -19.12
N ALA A 178 24.78 -13.08 -19.62
CA ALA A 178 24.94 -12.80 -21.04
C ALA A 178 25.19 -14.07 -21.90
N LYS A 179 25.72 -15.15 -21.32
CA LYS A 179 25.96 -16.44 -22.00
C LYS A 179 24.89 -17.49 -21.76
N MET A 180 23.88 -17.21 -20.93
CA MET A 180 22.81 -18.16 -20.64
C MET A 180 21.79 -18.21 -21.78
N GLU A 181 21.55 -19.39 -22.34
CA GLU A 181 20.58 -19.58 -23.43
C GLU A 181 19.27 -20.22 -22.96
N LYS A 182 19.33 -21.41 -22.36
CA LYS A 182 18.14 -22.14 -21.85
C LYS A 182 18.43 -22.71 -20.48
N VAL A 183 17.57 -22.39 -19.52
CA VAL A 183 17.59 -22.97 -18.18
C VAL A 183 16.51 -24.04 -18.11
N SER A 184 16.84 -25.23 -17.61
CA SER A 184 15.83 -26.27 -17.42
C SER A 184 14.89 -25.89 -16.26
N PRO A 185 13.57 -26.14 -16.39
CA PRO A 185 12.60 -25.90 -15.32
C PRO A 185 12.95 -26.60 -14.01
N GLU A 186 13.60 -27.77 -14.08
CA GLU A 186 14.06 -28.54 -12.91
C GLU A 186 15.16 -27.80 -12.12
N MET A 187 16.07 -27.10 -12.80
CA MET A 187 17.12 -26.31 -12.16
C MET A 187 16.56 -25.05 -11.50
N ILE A 188 15.52 -24.46 -12.10
CA ILE A 188 14.77 -23.35 -11.49
C ILE A 188 14.12 -23.84 -10.19
N SER A 189 13.44 -24.98 -10.20
CA SER A 189 12.82 -25.55 -8.99
C SER A 189 13.83 -25.97 -7.91
N LEU A 190 15.05 -26.37 -8.28
CA LEU A 190 16.09 -26.71 -7.32
C LEU A 190 16.59 -25.47 -6.58
N VAL A 191 16.82 -24.38 -7.33
CA VAL A 191 17.24 -23.08 -6.77
C VAL A 191 16.11 -22.46 -5.96
N GLU A 192 14.86 -22.62 -6.37
CA GLU A 192 13.69 -22.23 -5.56
C GLU A 192 13.64 -22.95 -4.20
N ARG A 193 13.99 -24.23 -4.12
CA ARG A 193 14.02 -24.98 -2.85
C ARG A 193 15.21 -24.60 -1.96
N ALA A 194 16.36 -24.38 -2.57
CA ALA A 194 17.56 -23.95 -1.85
C ALA A 194 17.34 -22.55 -1.25
N ILE A 195 16.87 -21.61 -2.07
CA ILE A 195 16.54 -20.26 -1.61
C ILE A 195 15.34 -20.30 -0.70
N GLY A 196 14.26 -21.01 -0.99
CA GLY A 196 13.04 -21.00 -0.15
C GLY A 196 13.30 -21.44 1.29
N ASN A 197 14.18 -22.42 1.52
CA ASN A 197 14.51 -22.90 2.85
C ASN A 197 15.46 -21.96 3.62
N GLU A 198 16.44 -21.35 2.95
CA GLU A 198 17.34 -20.35 3.56
C GLU A 198 16.69 -18.98 3.67
N ALA A 199 15.81 -18.64 2.73
CA ALA A 199 14.96 -17.48 2.73
C ALA A 199 13.89 -17.60 3.83
N ASP A 200 13.27 -18.74 4.07
CA ASP A 200 12.36 -18.84 5.21
C ASP A 200 13.10 -18.64 6.55
N LEU A 201 14.40 -18.98 6.64
CA LEU A 201 15.26 -18.69 7.81
C LEU A 201 15.79 -17.24 7.84
N ALA A 202 16.09 -16.64 6.69
CA ALA A 202 16.65 -15.29 6.56
C ALA A 202 15.57 -14.19 6.44
N PHE A 203 14.37 -14.53 5.96
CA PHE A 203 13.17 -13.69 5.89
C PHE A 203 12.24 -13.92 7.10
N SER A 204 12.37 -15.01 7.89
CA SER A 204 11.93 -14.96 9.30
C SER A 204 12.84 -14.06 10.15
N GLN A 205 14.08 -13.85 9.70
CA GLN A 205 14.95 -12.74 10.11
C GLN A 205 14.83 -11.52 9.20
N GLY A 206 13.79 -11.46 8.36
CA GLY A 206 13.39 -10.23 7.72
C GLY A 206 13.06 -9.29 8.86
N MET A 207 13.99 -8.41 9.17
CA MET A 207 13.76 -7.30 10.07
C MET A 207 12.63 -6.46 9.47
N SER A 208 11.38 -6.83 9.75
CA SER A 208 10.52 -5.82 10.34
C SER A 208 11.34 -5.26 11.50
N SER A 209 11.57 -3.96 11.51
CA SER A 209 12.23 -3.29 12.63
C SER A 209 11.36 -3.44 13.87
N VAL A 210 11.31 -4.64 14.46
CA VAL A 210 10.66 -4.95 15.73
C VAL A 210 11.68 -4.58 16.79
N GLY A 211 11.74 -3.28 17.09
CA GLY A 211 12.72 -2.73 18.02
C GLY A 211 13.24 -1.36 17.60
N GLY A 212 14.27 -0.91 18.30
CA GLY A 212 14.87 0.41 18.15
C GLY A 212 14.29 1.45 19.11
N PRO A 213 14.85 2.67 19.13
CA PRO A 213 14.47 3.72 20.07
C PRO A 213 12.96 4.02 20.07
N ALA A 214 12.30 3.91 18.91
CA ALA A 214 10.87 4.17 18.75
C ALA A 214 9.99 3.10 19.41
N ALA A 215 10.38 1.83 19.31
CA ALA A 215 9.64 0.74 19.95
C ALA A 215 9.79 0.79 21.47
N VAL A 216 10.99 1.15 21.96
CA VAL A 216 11.23 1.35 23.40
C VAL A 216 10.45 2.57 23.91
N ALA A 217 10.47 3.69 23.18
CA ALA A 217 9.69 4.88 23.53
C ALA A 217 8.18 4.59 23.62
N ALA A 218 7.63 3.82 22.67
CA ALA A 218 6.22 3.42 22.68
C ALA A 218 5.86 2.56 23.91
N VAL A 219 6.77 1.69 24.36
CA VAL A 219 6.57 0.88 25.59
C VAL A 219 6.72 1.74 26.83
N LEU A 220 7.74 2.62 26.88
CA LEU A 220 7.98 3.49 28.03
C LEU A 220 6.86 4.52 28.23
N ASN A 221 6.19 4.95 27.16
CA ASN A 221 5.00 5.80 27.24
C ASN A 221 3.79 5.11 27.91
N LEU A 222 3.83 3.80 28.14
CA LEU A 222 2.73 3.00 28.72
C LEU A 222 3.02 2.48 30.13
N VAL A 223 4.22 2.72 30.67
CA VAL A 223 4.62 2.25 32.00
C VAL A 223 4.60 3.39 33.02
N SER A 224 4.72 3.07 34.31
CA SER A 224 4.77 4.09 35.37
C SER A 224 6.04 4.94 35.28
N THR A 225 5.93 6.23 35.59
CA THR A 225 7.03 7.21 35.53
C THR A 225 8.25 6.81 36.38
N SER A 226 8.05 6.05 37.46
CA SER A 226 9.13 5.49 38.27
C SER A 226 9.98 4.46 37.51
N LEU A 227 9.33 3.57 36.77
CA LEU A 227 9.98 2.50 35.99
C LEU A 227 10.58 3.07 34.70
N GLU A 228 9.92 4.05 34.10
CA GLU A 228 10.46 4.81 32.97
C GLU A 228 11.82 5.44 33.31
N LYS A 229 11.90 6.19 34.41
CA LYS A 229 13.14 6.84 34.86
C LYS A 229 14.24 5.83 35.16
N GLU A 230 13.92 4.77 35.90
CA GLU A 230 14.88 3.71 36.23
C GLU A 230 15.43 3.03 34.96
N VAL A 231 14.58 2.75 33.98
CA VAL A 231 15.02 2.13 32.72
C VAL A 231 15.85 3.10 31.87
N LEU A 232 15.46 4.38 31.78
CA LEU A 232 16.21 5.39 31.04
C LEU A 232 17.59 5.65 31.66
N ASP A 233 17.71 5.67 32.99
CA ASP A 233 18.99 5.82 33.69
C ASP A 233 19.92 4.63 33.40
N LEU A 234 19.40 3.40 33.45
CA LEU A 234 20.15 2.18 33.12
C LEU A 234 20.58 2.12 31.64
N VAL A 235 19.78 2.70 30.73
CA VAL A 235 20.15 2.83 29.31
C VAL A 235 21.22 3.91 29.15
N ALA A 236 21.09 5.05 29.82
CA ALA A 236 22.06 6.15 29.77
C ALA A 236 23.44 5.78 30.32
N GLU A 237 23.50 4.93 31.35
CA GLU A 237 24.75 4.37 31.87
C GLU A 237 25.52 3.55 30.83
N LYS A 238 24.81 2.92 29.89
CA LYS A 238 25.38 2.09 28.83
C LYS A 238 25.62 2.87 27.54
N ASP A 239 24.68 3.73 27.18
CA ASP A 239 24.70 4.54 25.96
C ASP A 239 23.81 5.80 26.15
N ALA A 240 24.47 6.92 26.46
CA ALA A 240 23.79 8.21 26.63
C ALA A 240 23.08 8.68 25.35
N HIS A 241 23.67 8.43 24.17
CA HIS A 241 23.09 8.85 22.90
C HIS A 241 21.82 8.05 22.57
N LEU A 242 21.80 6.75 22.89
CA LEU A 242 20.60 5.92 22.75
C LEU A 242 19.47 6.34 23.69
N SER A 243 19.80 6.68 24.95
CA SER A 243 18.83 7.25 25.89
C SER A 243 18.21 8.53 25.35
N ASP A 244 19.02 9.44 24.81
CA ASP A 244 18.52 10.69 24.23
C ASP A 244 17.62 10.45 23.01
N GLN A 245 17.95 9.47 22.17
CA GLN A 245 17.10 9.06 21.05
C GLN A 245 15.74 8.52 21.50
N ILE A 246 15.73 7.66 22.53
CA ILE A 246 14.48 7.11 23.09
C ILE A 246 13.65 8.23 23.70
N LYS A 247 14.28 9.08 24.52
CA LYS A 247 13.64 10.25 25.11
C LYS A 247 12.96 11.09 24.03
N ASN A 248 13.69 11.49 22.97
CA ASN A 248 13.17 12.30 21.87
C ASN A 248 11.93 11.72 21.17
N LEU A 249 11.75 10.40 21.21
CA LEU A 249 10.60 9.71 20.61
C LEU A 249 9.41 9.57 21.57
N MET A 250 9.58 9.83 22.87
CA MET A 250 8.52 9.74 23.87
C MET A 250 7.63 10.99 23.96
N PHE A 251 8.20 12.17 23.71
CA PHE A 251 7.48 13.45 23.74
C PHE A 251 7.77 14.22 22.45
N VAL A 252 6.74 14.32 21.60
CA VAL A 252 6.76 14.93 20.27
C VAL A 252 6.24 16.37 20.36
N PHE A 253 6.59 17.21 19.38
CA PHE A 253 6.14 18.61 19.35
C PHE A 253 4.61 18.78 19.42
N GLU A 254 3.84 17.83 18.88
CA GLU A 254 2.37 17.86 18.96
C GLU A 254 1.84 17.64 20.39
N ASP A 255 2.62 16.99 21.26
CA ASP A 255 2.27 16.75 22.66
C ASP A 255 2.30 18.03 23.51
N LEU A 256 2.83 19.14 22.97
CA LEU A 256 2.67 20.46 23.58
C LEU A 256 1.20 20.84 23.82
N SER A 257 0.27 20.24 23.07
CA SER A 257 -1.17 20.44 23.23
C SER A 257 -1.73 19.90 24.54
N SER A 258 -1.08 18.89 25.15
CA SER A 258 -1.50 18.29 26.42
C SER A 258 -0.96 19.02 27.65
N LEU A 259 -0.03 19.96 27.46
CA LEU A 259 0.53 20.76 28.56
C LEU A 259 -0.54 21.70 29.14
N ASP A 260 -0.49 21.87 30.47
CA ASP A 260 -1.30 22.87 31.15
C ASP A 260 -0.82 24.29 30.79
N ASP A 261 -1.70 25.27 30.94
CA ASP A 261 -1.42 26.65 30.51
C ASP A 261 -0.22 27.27 31.22
N LYS A 262 0.09 26.86 32.47
CA LYS A 262 1.25 27.41 33.19
C LYS A 262 2.56 26.85 32.64
N SER A 263 2.62 25.54 32.40
CA SER A 263 3.77 24.89 31.77
C SER A 263 4.02 25.45 30.37
N LEU A 264 2.96 25.63 29.58
CA LEU A 264 3.08 26.19 28.24
C LEU A 264 3.51 27.68 28.29
N GLN A 265 3.00 28.49 29.22
CA GLN A 265 3.50 29.87 29.42
C GLN A 265 4.97 29.91 29.82
N ARG A 266 5.42 28.97 30.66
CA ARG A 266 6.81 28.91 31.10
C ARG A 266 7.75 28.59 29.95
N LEU A 267 7.37 27.62 29.11
CA LEU A 267 8.09 27.27 27.88
C LEU A 267 8.20 28.46 26.92
N LEU A 268 7.07 29.13 26.66
CA LEU A 268 7.00 30.23 25.69
C LEU A 268 7.88 31.44 26.07
N ARG A 269 8.36 31.53 27.31
CA ARG A 269 9.35 32.55 27.73
C ARG A 269 10.78 32.22 27.31
N GLU A 270 11.10 30.95 27.07
CA GLU A 270 12.43 30.47 26.65
C GLU A 270 12.55 30.33 25.13
N VAL A 271 11.45 30.49 24.38
CA VAL A 271 11.40 30.30 22.93
C VAL A 271 11.32 31.65 22.22
N ASP A 272 12.22 31.88 21.27
CA ASP A 272 12.18 33.08 20.42
C ASP A 272 10.96 33.03 19.48
N VAL A 273 10.32 34.18 19.26
CA VAL A 273 9.17 34.32 18.36
C VAL A 273 9.47 33.79 16.95
N LYS A 274 10.68 33.99 16.43
CA LYS A 274 11.09 33.48 15.11
C LYS A 274 11.17 31.96 15.06
N GLN A 275 11.73 31.38 16.12
CA GLN A 275 11.86 29.93 16.27
C GLN A 275 10.46 29.28 16.40
N LEU A 276 9.59 29.89 17.22
CA LEU A 276 8.21 29.46 17.38
C LEU A 276 7.42 29.60 16.07
N ALA A 277 7.58 30.70 15.35
CA ALA A 277 6.93 30.93 14.06
C ALA A 277 7.31 29.87 13.03
N LEU A 278 8.61 29.51 12.96
CA LEU A 278 9.11 28.46 12.08
C LEU A 278 8.54 27.08 12.44
N ALA A 279 8.59 26.70 13.72
CA ALA A 279 8.09 25.40 14.21
C ALA A 279 6.58 25.23 13.98
N LEU A 280 5.82 26.32 14.13
CA LEU A 280 4.37 26.30 13.93
C LEU A 280 3.94 26.19 12.46
N LYS A 281 4.81 26.32 11.46
CA LYS A 281 4.37 26.22 10.04
C LYS A 281 3.76 24.85 9.73
N ALA A 282 4.35 23.77 10.24
CA ALA A 282 3.88 22.40 10.05
C ALA A 282 3.00 21.87 11.19
N ALA A 283 2.70 22.68 12.20
CA ALA A 283 1.91 22.26 13.37
C ALA A 283 0.41 22.15 13.07
N SER A 284 -0.28 21.28 13.82
CA SER A 284 -1.73 21.12 13.77
C SER A 284 -2.48 22.44 14.09
N PRO A 285 -3.70 22.65 13.55
CA PRO A 285 -4.54 23.80 13.89
C PRO A 285 -4.87 23.87 15.39
N GLU A 286 -4.99 22.72 16.03
CA GLU A 286 -5.29 22.56 17.46
C GLU A 286 -4.14 23.11 18.32
N LEU A 287 -2.91 22.65 18.06
CA LEU A 287 -1.72 23.13 18.76
C LEU A 287 -1.50 24.63 18.54
N LYS A 288 -1.65 25.12 17.30
CA LYS A 288 -1.56 26.56 16.99
C LYS A 288 -2.54 27.38 17.84
N THR A 289 -3.79 26.91 17.94
CA THR A 289 -4.84 27.60 18.69
C THR A 289 -4.52 27.62 20.19
N LYS A 290 -4.10 26.48 20.75
CA LYS A 290 -3.70 26.37 22.15
C LYS A 290 -2.56 27.34 22.48
N ILE A 291 -1.48 27.33 21.70
CA ILE A 291 -0.34 28.25 21.89
C ILE A 291 -0.78 29.71 21.79
N MET A 292 -1.61 30.07 20.81
CA MET A 292 -2.10 31.45 20.66
C MET A 292 -3.00 31.88 21.83
N GLN A 293 -3.80 30.99 22.40
CA GLN A 293 -4.66 31.28 23.56
C GLN A 293 -3.84 31.52 24.83
N THR A 294 -2.69 30.86 24.96
CA THR A 294 -1.79 30.98 26.10
C THR A 294 -0.97 32.27 26.08
N MET A 295 -0.82 32.89 24.90
CA MET A 295 -0.06 34.13 24.68
C MET A 295 -0.90 35.39 24.88
N SER A 296 -0.24 36.53 25.15
CA SER A 296 -0.91 37.83 25.14
C SER A 296 -1.30 38.25 23.71
N GLN A 297 -2.36 39.05 23.56
CA GLN A 297 -2.83 39.52 22.25
C GLN A 297 -1.73 40.20 21.40
N ARG A 298 -0.83 40.94 22.05
CA ARG A 298 0.33 41.56 21.38
C ARG A 298 1.32 40.51 20.85
N ALA A 299 1.60 39.48 21.64
CA ALA A 299 2.53 38.42 21.25
C ALA A 299 1.95 37.54 20.14
N VAL A 300 0.64 37.28 20.15
CA VAL A 300 -0.07 36.59 19.06
C VAL A 300 0.02 37.38 17.75
N ALA A 301 -0.17 38.70 17.81
CA ALA A 301 -0.06 39.56 16.62
C ALA A 301 1.36 39.49 16.02
N GLY A 302 2.39 39.61 16.85
CA GLY A 302 3.79 39.49 16.39
C GLY A 302 4.13 38.10 15.85
N LEU A 303 3.62 37.04 16.46
CA LEU A 303 3.81 35.66 15.98
C LEU A 303 3.17 35.46 14.60
N LYS A 304 1.95 35.96 14.39
CA LYS A 304 1.26 35.87 13.10
C LYS A 304 2.00 36.63 12.00
N GLU A 305 2.47 37.84 12.30
CA GLU A 305 3.26 38.65 11.37
C GLU A 305 4.57 37.95 10.99
N GLU A 306 5.28 37.36 11.95
CA GLU A 306 6.51 36.60 11.67
C GLU A 306 6.23 35.33 10.84
N MET A 307 5.12 34.63 11.09
CA MET A 307 4.72 33.46 10.30
C MET A 307 4.39 33.79 8.85
N GLU A 308 3.82 34.97 8.60
CA GLU A 308 3.58 35.52 7.25
C GLU A 308 4.91 35.94 6.59
N PHE A 309 5.78 36.63 7.34
CA PHE A 309 7.08 37.09 6.86
C PHE A 309 8.00 35.94 6.42
N LEU A 310 8.00 34.82 7.15
CA LEU A 310 8.82 33.64 6.85
C LEU A 310 8.47 32.98 5.50
N GLY A 311 7.26 33.19 4.96
CA GLY A 311 6.88 32.63 3.66
C GLY A 311 6.98 31.09 3.60
N PRO A 312 7.33 30.49 2.43
CA PRO A 312 7.62 29.07 2.30
C PRO A 312 8.97 28.71 2.94
N VAL A 313 8.96 27.69 3.81
CA VAL A 313 10.13 27.21 4.56
C VAL A 313 10.41 25.75 4.24
N LYS A 314 11.66 25.30 4.38
CA LYS A 314 12.01 23.89 4.17
C LYS A 314 11.59 23.06 5.37
N MET A 315 11.02 21.87 5.13
CA MET A 315 10.60 20.94 6.20
C MET A 315 11.72 20.63 7.20
N ARG A 316 12.95 20.44 6.72
CA ARG A 316 14.11 20.20 7.59
C ARG A 316 14.35 21.31 8.62
N ASP A 317 14.14 22.56 8.23
CA ASP A 317 14.36 23.71 9.12
C ASP A 317 13.21 23.83 10.14
N VAL A 318 12.01 23.39 9.77
CA VAL A 318 10.85 23.27 10.68
C VAL A 318 11.08 22.17 11.71
N GLU A 319 11.50 20.99 11.28
CA GLU A 319 11.81 19.84 12.15
C GLU A 319 12.93 20.17 13.15
N ALA A 320 13.97 20.88 12.70
CA ALA A 320 15.03 21.36 13.59
C ALA A 320 14.48 22.32 14.66
N ALA A 321 13.65 23.29 14.27
CA ALA A 321 13.03 24.22 15.22
C ALA A 321 12.10 23.50 16.22
N GLN A 322 11.34 22.49 15.76
CA GLN A 322 10.49 21.67 16.64
C GLN A 322 11.34 20.85 17.63
N THR A 323 12.43 20.25 17.17
CA THR A 323 13.36 19.48 18.02
C THR A 323 13.99 20.34 19.10
N ASP A 324 14.42 21.56 18.75
CA ASP A 324 14.99 22.49 19.72
C ASP A 324 13.97 22.93 20.79
N ILE A 325 12.70 23.14 20.39
CA ILE A 325 11.63 23.50 21.35
C ILE A 325 11.33 22.32 22.29
N VAL A 326 11.23 21.10 21.76
CA VAL A 326 11.06 19.89 22.58
C VAL A 326 12.22 19.72 23.56
N SER A 327 13.45 20.02 23.14
CA SER A 327 14.63 19.98 24.03
C SER A 327 14.53 20.99 25.17
N LYS A 328 13.97 22.19 24.93
CA LYS A 328 13.73 23.20 25.99
C LYS A 328 12.66 22.74 26.97
N VAL A 329 11.60 22.07 26.51
CA VAL A 329 10.58 21.49 27.40
C VAL A 329 11.23 20.53 28.40
N ARG A 330 12.10 19.64 27.91
CA ARG A 330 12.80 18.66 28.75
C ARG A 330 13.74 19.30 29.76
N ALA A 331 14.51 20.30 29.33
CA ALA A 331 15.37 21.03 30.25
C ALA A 331 14.57 21.67 31.41
N LEU A 332 13.37 22.18 31.11
CA LEU A 332 12.45 22.72 32.11
C LEU A 332 11.75 21.65 32.95
N GLU A 333 11.55 20.45 32.42
CA GLU A 333 11.05 19.29 33.17
C GLU A 333 12.09 18.78 34.17
N GLU A 334 13.35 18.66 33.74
CA GLU A 334 14.47 18.22 34.60
C GLU A 334 14.68 19.17 35.79
N THR A 335 14.45 20.47 35.60
CA THR A 335 14.49 21.46 36.69
C THR A 335 13.20 21.52 37.52
N GLY A 336 12.17 20.76 37.14
CA GLY A 336 10.86 20.72 37.80
C GLY A 336 9.98 21.95 37.55
N GLU A 337 10.29 22.76 36.54
CA GLU A 337 9.53 23.96 36.16
C GLU A 337 8.34 23.65 35.24
N ILE A 338 8.37 22.50 34.55
CA ILE A 338 7.27 21.96 33.74
C ILE A 338 6.96 20.54 34.23
N VAL A 339 5.68 20.19 34.27
CA VAL A 339 5.23 18.81 34.53
C VAL A 339 4.64 18.25 33.25
N LEU A 340 5.22 17.17 32.74
CA LEU A 340 4.67 16.42 31.62
C LEU A 340 3.63 15.43 32.16
N SER A 341 2.36 15.63 31.80
CA SER A 341 1.32 14.63 32.05
C SER A 341 1.50 13.48 31.06
N ALA A 342 2.27 12.45 31.44
CA ALA A 342 2.33 11.20 30.70
C ALA A 342 0.95 10.55 30.75
N GLY A 343 0.41 10.16 29.59
CA GLY A 343 -0.95 9.65 29.47
C GLY A 343 -1.17 8.38 30.29
N THR A 344 -1.69 8.53 31.50
CA THR A 344 -2.66 7.65 32.17
C THR A 344 -3.23 8.39 33.37
N ASP A 345 -4.51 8.16 33.66
CA ASP A 345 -5.30 8.77 34.73
C ASP A 345 -4.57 8.79 36.10
N ASP A 346 -3.90 9.89 36.42
CA ASP A 346 -3.76 10.30 37.81
C ASP A 346 -4.94 11.21 38.15
N VAL A 347 -6.00 10.56 38.59
CA VAL A 347 -7.04 11.18 39.41
C VAL A 347 -6.35 11.70 40.67
N ILE A 348 -6.09 13.00 40.72
CA ILE A 348 -5.67 13.69 41.93
C ILE A 348 -6.91 13.79 42.84
N ILE A 349 -6.83 13.18 44.03
CA ILE A 349 -7.73 13.44 45.17
C ILE A 349 -7.28 14.71 45.89
#